data_AF-A0A7X0U5A9-F1
#
_entry.id   AF-A0A7X0U5A9-F1
#
_cell.length_a   1.000
_cell.length_b   1.000
_cell.length_c   1.000
_cell.angle_alpha   90.00
_cell.angle_beta   90.00
_cell.angle_gamma   90.00
#
_symmetry.space_group_name_H-M   'P 1'
#
loop_
_entity.id
_entity.type
_entity.pdbx_description
1 polymer ?
#
loop_
_entity_poly.entity_id
_entity_poly.type
_entity_poly.pdbx_seq_one_letter_code
_entity_poly.pdbx_strand_id
1 'polypeptide(L)'
;MAKRRLRTGPTAALPAKPDPGELLRLVQLADPNARRDGDDIVAVDVRVHAPVEADKDLTGGELEQAWAVRVAAEGPLPLDFFDRYLAEGLAFRLGGLAVCRGEVSDPADGSAESGPAVILPVRPTAEELAPLLEQDEDDEFLFTAGEIKAALVPQKGQPPAVQELLPFATELTAVELRGDDPAKLGALALELSEALNGIPVDRWRFRIDAPEDLVPATDDATEDPTEDPTEDAVPPTAPAPE
;
A
#
# COMPACT_ATOMS: atom_id res chain seq x y z
N MET A 1 -14.51 28.62 -17.84
CA MET A 1 -13.42 28.23 -16.91
C MET A 1 -12.83 26.95 -17.44
N ALA A 2 -11.54 26.98 -17.80
CA ALA A 2 -10.91 25.87 -18.51
C ALA A 2 -10.92 24.62 -17.63
N LYS A 3 -11.54 23.54 -18.11
CA LYS A 3 -11.22 22.16 -17.71
C LYS A 3 -9.70 22.02 -17.81
N ARG A 4 -9.01 22.28 -16.71
CA ARG A 4 -7.58 22.07 -16.55
C ARG A 4 -7.45 20.56 -16.51
N ARG A 5 -7.44 19.97 -17.70
CA ARG A 5 -7.25 18.55 -17.97
C ARG A 5 -6.19 18.07 -16.98
N LEU A 6 -6.61 17.20 -16.07
CA LEU A 6 -5.76 16.31 -15.30
C LEU A 6 -4.98 15.46 -16.33
N ARG A 7 -3.97 16.06 -16.98
CA ARG A 7 -2.87 15.38 -17.67
C ARG A 7 -1.86 14.93 -16.60
N THR A 8 -2.37 14.46 -15.47
CA THR A 8 -1.67 14.39 -14.19
C THR A 8 -1.28 12.95 -13.93
N GLY A 9 -0.11 12.77 -13.31
CA GLY A 9 0.39 11.45 -12.95
C GLY A 9 -0.55 10.68 -12.01
N PRO A 10 -0.19 9.44 -11.67
CA PRO A 10 -0.96 8.59 -10.77
C PRO A 10 -1.37 9.35 -9.50
N THR A 11 -2.61 9.17 -9.05
CA THR A 11 -3.18 9.92 -7.93
C THR A 11 -3.88 8.95 -6.99
N ALA A 12 -3.58 9.03 -5.69
CA ALA A 12 -4.41 8.41 -4.66
C ALA A 12 -5.54 9.39 -4.30
N ALA A 13 -6.78 8.98 -4.52
CA ALA A 13 -7.97 9.69 -4.11
C ALA A 13 -8.47 9.09 -2.79
N LEU A 14 -8.43 9.89 -1.72
CA LEU A 14 -8.64 9.43 -0.35
C LEU A 14 -9.96 9.97 0.21
N PRO A 15 -10.66 9.21 1.07
CA PRO A 15 -11.94 9.65 1.65
C PRO A 15 -11.78 10.82 2.63
N ALA A 16 -10.60 10.95 3.25
CA ALA A 16 -10.27 12.01 4.19
C ALA A 16 -8.89 12.60 3.91
N LYS A 17 -8.63 13.81 4.43
CA LYS A 17 -7.31 14.44 4.34
C LYS A 17 -6.31 13.59 5.13
N PRO A 18 -5.26 13.03 4.50
CA PRO A 18 -4.28 12.24 5.24
C PRO A 18 -3.43 13.14 6.14
N ASP A 19 -3.04 12.61 7.29
CA ASP A 19 -2.05 13.27 8.15
C ASP A 19 -0.69 13.33 7.42
N PRO A 20 -0.01 14.50 7.36
CA PRO A 20 1.28 14.61 6.67
C PRO A 20 2.41 13.79 7.28
N GLY A 21 2.32 13.42 8.56
CA GLY A 21 3.27 12.53 9.23
C GLY A 21 3.06 11.09 8.77
N GLU A 22 1.82 10.64 8.79
CA GLU A 22 1.45 9.31 8.33
C GLU A 22 1.74 9.12 6.84
N LEU A 23 1.39 10.10 6.00
CA LEU A 23 1.70 10.04 4.57
C LEU A 23 3.19 9.86 4.31
N LEU A 24 4.07 10.57 5.04
CA LEU A 24 5.51 10.39 4.94
C LEU A 24 5.92 8.98 5.39
N ARG A 25 5.40 8.50 6.52
CA ARG A 25 5.68 7.16 7.04
C ARG A 25 5.35 6.09 6.01
N LEU A 26 4.19 6.19 5.35
CA LEU A 26 3.77 5.26 4.31
C LEU A 26 4.66 5.31 3.07
N VAL A 27 5.01 6.51 2.60
CA VAL A 27 5.96 6.63 1.48
C VAL A 27 7.33 6.04 1.84
N GLN A 28 7.74 6.11 3.11
CA GLN A 28 8.99 5.52 3.59
C GLN A 28 9.01 3.99 3.60
N LEU A 29 7.85 3.34 3.57
CA LEU A 29 7.78 1.89 3.34
C LEU A 29 8.19 1.54 1.90
N ALA A 30 7.86 2.40 0.93
CA ALA A 30 8.23 2.22 -0.48
C ALA A 30 9.64 2.74 -0.81
N ASP A 31 10.09 3.82 -0.16
CA ASP A 31 11.44 4.38 -0.26
C ASP A 31 11.95 4.85 1.13
N PRO A 32 12.87 4.11 1.77
CA PRO A 32 13.39 4.46 3.10
C PRO A 32 14.02 5.86 3.18
N ASN A 33 14.47 6.41 2.05
CA ASN A 33 15.10 7.73 1.97
C ASN A 33 14.12 8.87 1.67
N ALA A 34 12.81 8.57 1.58
CA ALA A 34 11.78 9.57 1.36
C ALA A 34 11.78 10.62 2.48
N ARG A 35 11.61 11.88 2.07
CA ARG A 35 11.70 13.04 2.97
C ARG A 35 10.76 14.15 2.55
N ARG A 36 10.41 15.02 3.50
CA ARG A 36 9.65 16.24 3.21
C ARG A 36 10.49 17.25 2.43
N ASP A 37 9.81 17.93 1.52
CA ASP A 37 10.28 19.11 0.81
C ASP A 37 9.15 20.15 0.79
N GLY A 38 9.13 20.99 1.83
CA GLY A 38 7.97 21.83 2.13
C GLY A 38 6.76 20.98 2.54
N ASP A 39 5.64 21.18 1.86
CA ASP A 39 4.40 20.41 2.05
C ASP A 39 4.34 19.13 1.19
N ASP A 40 5.32 18.95 0.30
CA ASP A 40 5.45 17.77 -0.56
C ASP A 40 6.42 16.74 0.04
N ILE A 41 6.41 15.53 -0.49
CA ILE A 41 7.37 14.46 -0.17
C ILE A 41 8.14 14.10 -1.44
N VAL A 42 9.46 13.97 -1.32
CA VAL A 42 10.33 13.49 -2.39
C VAL A 42 10.78 12.08 -2.04
N ALA A 43 10.59 11.15 -2.98
CA ALA A 43 10.99 9.75 -2.90
C ALA A 43 11.63 9.36 -4.24
N VAL A 44 12.92 9.01 -4.23
CA VAL A 44 13.75 8.85 -5.44
C VAL A 44 13.55 10.03 -6.41
N ASP A 45 13.12 9.76 -7.65
CA ASP A 45 12.86 10.75 -8.70
C ASP A 45 11.37 11.10 -8.78
N VAL A 46 10.62 10.93 -7.69
CA VAL A 46 9.18 11.15 -7.62
C VAL A 46 8.83 12.11 -6.49
N ARG A 47 7.86 12.98 -6.79
CA ARG A 47 7.24 13.90 -5.86
C ARG A 47 5.81 13.47 -5.58
N VAL A 48 5.51 13.28 -4.30
CA VAL A 48 4.16 13.15 -3.77
C VAL A 48 3.73 14.53 -3.29
N HIS A 49 2.73 15.09 -3.96
CA HIS A 49 2.28 16.45 -3.65
C HIS A 49 1.40 16.49 -2.41
N ALA A 50 1.40 17.66 -1.75
CA ALA A 50 0.50 17.97 -0.66
C ALA A 50 -0.96 17.62 -1.00
N PRO A 51 -1.73 17.00 -0.07
CA PRO A 51 -3.12 16.64 -0.32
C PRO A 51 -3.97 17.86 -0.63
N VAL A 52 -4.76 17.78 -1.71
CA VAL A 52 -5.72 18.82 -2.09
C VAL A 52 -7.12 18.26 -2.11
N GLU A 53 -8.09 19.03 -1.61
CA GLU A 53 -9.50 18.68 -1.78
C GLU A 53 -9.86 18.67 -3.27
N ALA A 54 -10.55 17.62 -3.68
CA ALA A 54 -10.93 17.36 -5.06
C ALA A 54 -12.45 17.16 -5.15
N ASP A 55 -12.98 17.45 -6.33
CA ASP A 55 -14.38 17.16 -6.65
C ASP A 55 -14.58 15.64 -6.75
N LYS A 56 -15.75 15.15 -6.32
CA LYS A 56 -16.16 13.73 -6.43
C LYS A 56 -16.07 13.18 -7.86
N ASP A 57 -16.15 14.05 -8.87
CA ASP A 57 -15.96 13.68 -10.27
C ASP A 57 -14.57 13.06 -10.54
N LEU A 58 -13.57 13.29 -9.67
CA LEU A 58 -12.25 12.66 -9.76
C LEU A 58 -12.33 11.13 -9.76
N THR A 59 -13.23 10.56 -8.95
CA THR A 59 -13.43 9.12 -8.81
C THR A 59 -14.70 8.65 -9.50
N GLY A 60 -15.25 9.44 -10.43
CA GLY A 60 -16.53 9.14 -11.07
C GLY A 60 -17.72 9.16 -10.11
N GLY A 61 -17.56 9.77 -8.92
CA GLY A 61 -18.59 9.81 -7.87
C GLY A 61 -18.56 8.65 -6.87
N GLU A 62 -17.55 7.77 -6.92
CA GLU A 62 -17.40 6.66 -5.97
C GLU A 62 -17.10 7.13 -4.54
N LEU A 63 -16.36 8.23 -4.37
CA LEU A 63 -16.14 8.88 -3.08
C LEU A 63 -17.04 10.12 -2.97
N GLU A 64 -17.74 10.26 -1.85
CA GLU A 64 -18.56 11.45 -1.56
C GLU A 64 -17.70 12.71 -1.36
N GLN A 65 -16.54 12.52 -0.71
CA GLN A 65 -15.49 13.51 -0.55
C GLN A 65 -14.16 12.90 -0.98
N ALA A 66 -13.37 13.64 -1.76
CA ALA A 66 -12.09 13.16 -2.27
C ALA A 66 -10.95 14.12 -1.91
N TRP A 67 -9.88 13.58 -1.34
CA TRP A 67 -8.60 14.25 -1.18
C TRP A 67 -7.58 13.64 -2.14
N ALA A 68 -7.10 14.45 -3.09
CA ALA A 68 -6.15 14.00 -4.10
C ALA A 68 -4.71 14.15 -3.61
N VAL A 69 -3.99 13.03 -3.56
CA VAL A 69 -2.55 12.96 -3.36
C VAL A 69 -1.91 12.57 -4.70
N ARG A 70 -1.37 13.56 -5.40
CA ARG A 70 -0.81 13.36 -6.74
C ARG A 70 0.65 12.91 -6.65
N VAL A 71 0.98 11.88 -7.41
CA VAL A 71 2.34 11.38 -7.62
C VAL A 71 2.83 11.87 -8.98
N ALA A 72 4.00 12.51 -9.02
CA ALA A 72 4.59 13.04 -10.24
C ALA A 72 6.10 12.82 -10.25
N ALA A 73 6.65 12.23 -11.32
CA ALA A 73 8.11 12.14 -11.42
C ALA A 73 8.77 13.48 -11.77
N GLU A 74 9.98 13.65 -11.26
CA GLU A 74 10.83 14.83 -11.45
C GLU A 74 11.78 14.72 -12.67
N GLY A 75 11.75 13.60 -13.41
CA GLY A 75 12.58 13.32 -14.58
C GLY A 75 11.83 13.22 -15.93
N PRO A 76 12.55 13.12 -17.08
CA PRO A 76 11.93 12.99 -18.39
C PRO A 76 11.12 11.68 -18.50
N LEU A 77 9.80 11.85 -18.65
CA LEU A 77 8.73 10.83 -18.76
C LEU A 77 8.81 9.71 -17.70
N PRO A 78 7.98 9.75 -16.64
CA PRO A 78 7.75 8.55 -15.86
C PRO A 78 6.88 7.58 -16.66
N LEU A 79 7.47 6.43 -16.90
CA LEU A 79 6.74 5.18 -17.04
C LEU A 79 7.52 4.11 -16.28
N ASP A 80 8.17 4.51 -15.18
CA ASP A 80 8.60 3.53 -14.21
C ASP A 80 7.37 3.14 -13.39
N PHE A 81 7.16 1.85 -13.18
CA PHE A 81 5.97 1.33 -12.48
C PHE A 81 5.86 1.86 -11.04
N PHE A 82 6.92 2.47 -10.52
CA PHE A 82 7.00 3.04 -9.18
C PHE A 82 5.97 4.14 -8.92
N ASP A 83 5.73 5.09 -9.84
CA ASP A 83 4.78 6.20 -9.56
C ASP A 83 3.33 5.70 -9.44
N ARG A 84 2.97 4.74 -10.30
CA ARG A 84 1.67 4.06 -10.28
C ARG A 84 1.52 3.22 -9.02
N TYR A 85 2.50 2.38 -8.71
CA TYR A 85 2.45 1.55 -7.51
C TYR A 85 2.48 2.38 -6.24
N LEU A 86 3.17 3.52 -6.21
CA LEU A 86 3.12 4.43 -5.08
C LEU A 86 1.71 4.99 -4.87
N ALA A 87 1.02 5.42 -5.94
CA ALA A 87 -0.37 5.88 -5.82
C ALA A 87 -1.34 4.76 -5.41
N GLU A 88 -1.23 3.57 -6.00
CA GLU A 88 -2.09 2.42 -5.67
C GLU A 88 -1.84 1.92 -4.24
N GLY A 89 -0.58 1.82 -3.81
CA GLY A 89 -0.22 1.37 -2.45
C GLY A 89 -0.60 2.38 -1.37
N LEU A 90 -0.56 3.68 -1.67
CA LEU A 90 -1.08 4.73 -0.79
C LEU A 90 -2.61 4.65 -0.68
N ALA A 91 -3.30 4.50 -1.81
CA ALA A 91 -4.75 4.34 -1.84
C ALA A 91 -5.19 3.10 -1.04
N PHE A 92 -4.54 1.95 -1.24
CA PHE A 92 -4.81 0.73 -0.48
C PHE A 92 -4.75 0.92 1.04
N ARG A 93 -3.68 1.57 1.51
CA ARG A 93 -3.40 1.76 2.95
C ARG A 93 -4.27 2.82 3.61
N LEU A 94 -4.81 3.74 2.83
CA LEU A 94 -5.59 4.88 3.32
C LEU A 94 -7.08 4.76 2.93
N GLY A 95 -7.54 3.56 2.54
CA GLY A 95 -8.95 3.29 2.22
C GLY A 95 -9.45 4.09 1.01
N GLY A 96 -8.58 4.35 0.03
CA GLY A 96 -8.87 5.19 -1.11
C GLY A 96 -8.83 4.45 -2.45
N LEU A 97 -9.05 5.21 -3.51
CA LEU A 97 -9.03 4.75 -4.89
C LEU A 97 -7.79 5.28 -5.60
N ALA A 98 -7.28 4.54 -6.57
CA ALA A 98 -6.23 5.01 -7.45
C ALA A 98 -6.82 5.54 -8.76
N VAL A 99 -6.39 6.74 -9.16
CA VAL A 99 -6.77 7.36 -10.43
C VAL A 99 -5.53 7.51 -11.30
N CYS A 100 -5.50 6.80 -12.42
CA CYS A 100 -4.39 6.84 -13.36
C CYS A 100 -4.91 6.87 -14.79
N ARG A 101 -4.45 7.85 -15.59
CA ARG A 101 -4.85 8.01 -17.02
C ARG A 101 -6.37 8.08 -17.25
N GLY A 102 -7.13 8.51 -16.24
CA GLY A 102 -8.59 8.62 -16.29
C GLY A 102 -9.33 7.32 -15.96
N GLU A 103 -8.60 6.27 -15.61
CA GLU A 103 -9.15 5.04 -15.03
C GLU A 103 -9.13 5.17 -13.50
N VAL A 104 -10.25 4.81 -12.89
CA VAL A 104 -10.40 4.67 -11.43
C VAL A 104 -10.29 3.18 -11.14
N SER A 105 -9.48 2.82 -10.15
CA SER A 105 -9.31 1.45 -9.71
C SER A 105 -9.27 1.41 -8.19
N ASP A 106 -10.03 0.49 -7.60
CA ASP A 106 -9.87 0.13 -6.20
C ASP A 106 -8.68 -0.84 -6.05
N PRO A 107 -7.59 -0.45 -5.35
CA PRO A 107 -6.48 -1.36 -5.09
C PRO A 107 -6.85 -2.56 -4.19
N ALA A 108 -7.91 -2.42 -3.38
CA ALA A 108 -8.43 -3.46 -2.49
C ALA A 108 -9.28 -4.50 -3.22
N ASP A 109 -9.75 -4.22 -4.44
CA ASP A 109 -10.43 -5.21 -5.28
C ASP A 109 -9.46 -6.38 -5.56
N GLY A 110 -9.72 -7.53 -4.92
CA GLY A 110 -8.94 -8.78 -4.96
C GLY A 110 -8.84 -9.47 -6.33
N SER A 111 -9.07 -8.71 -7.41
CA SER A 111 -8.91 -9.14 -8.80
C SER A 111 -7.46 -9.28 -9.26
N ALA A 112 -6.50 -8.89 -8.43
CA ALA A 112 -5.09 -8.88 -8.80
C ALA A 112 -4.41 -10.24 -8.55
N GLU A 113 -3.82 -10.78 -9.61
CA GLU A 113 -3.11 -12.07 -9.61
C GLU A 113 -1.77 -12.07 -8.85
N SER A 114 -1.39 -10.97 -8.19
CA SER A 114 -0.08 -10.78 -7.54
C SER A 114 -0.24 -10.54 -6.05
N GLY A 115 0.38 -11.40 -5.24
CA GLY A 115 0.51 -11.23 -3.80
C GLY A 115 1.83 -10.53 -3.40
N PRO A 116 2.23 -10.64 -2.12
CA PRO A 116 3.50 -10.10 -1.64
C PRO A 116 4.70 -10.88 -2.20
N ALA A 117 5.89 -10.30 -2.05
CA ALA A 117 7.13 -10.93 -2.42
C ALA A 117 8.24 -10.69 -1.39
N VAL A 118 9.18 -11.63 -1.29
CA VAL A 118 10.42 -11.44 -0.51
C VAL A 118 11.57 -11.23 -1.48
N ILE A 119 12.17 -10.05 -1.45
CA ILE A 119 13.29 -9.71 -2.34
C ILE A 119 14.61 -10.07 -1.65
N LEU A 120 15.45 -10.82 -2.35
CA LEU A 120 16.69 -11.40 -1.87
C LEU A 120 17.89 -10.90 -2.68
N PRO A 121 19.07 -10.73 -2.05
CA PRO A 121 20.28 -10.26 -2.73
C PRO A 121 20.90 -11.33 -3.65
N VAL A 122 20.54 -12.59 -3.45
CA VAL A 122 20.99 -13.75 -4.23
C VAL A 122 19.85 -14.76 -4.31
N ARG A 123 19.84 -15.58 -5.36
CA ARG A 123 18.89 -16.69 -5.48
C ARG A 123 19.16 -17.71 -4.36
N PRO A 124 18.15 -18.04 -3.53
CA PRO A 124 18.29 -19.08 -2.52
C PRO A 124 18.31 -20.47 -3.17
N THR A 125 18.98 -21.41 -2.51
CA THR A 125 19.01 -22.82 -2.88
C THR A 125 17.76 -23.55 -2.34
N ALA A 126 17.43 -24.70 -2.91
CA ALA A 126 16.33 -25.53 -2.41
C ALA A 126 16.56 -25.98 -0.94
N GLU A 127 17.81 -26.19 -0.52
CA GLU A 127 18.15 -26.57 0.86
C GLU A 127 17.86 -25.42 1.86
N GLU A 128 18.11 -24.18 1.46
CA GLU A 128 17.78 -22.99 2.26
C GLU A 128 16.27 -22.74 2.35
N LEU A 129 15.50 -23.15 1.33
CA LEU A 129 14.04 -23.01 1.28
C LEU A 129 13.29 -24.17 1.96
N ALA A 130 13.87 -25.37 1.97
CA ALA A 130 13.25 -26.59 2.49
C ALA A 130 12.67 -26.50 3.92
N PRO A 131 13.21 -25.69 4.86
CA PRO A 131 12.59 -25.53 6.18
C PRO A 131 11.20 -24.90 6.16
N LEU A 132 10.89 -24.11 5.12
CA LEU A 132 9.67 -23.29 5.03
C LEU A 132 8.80 -23.66 3.83
N LEU A 133 9.41 -24.19 2.77
CA LEU A 133 8.78 -24.41 1.48
C LEU A 133 9.09 -25.81 0.95
N GLU A 134 8.07 -26.46 0.38
CA GLU A 134 8.20 -27.73 -0.34
C GLU A 134 8.36 -27.44 -1.84
N GLN A 135 9.45 -27.93 -2.44
CA GLN A 135 9.72 -27.76 -3.88
C GLN A 135 8.78 -28.63 -4.72
N ASP A 136 8.27 -28.07 -5.82
CA ASP A 136 7.50 -28.82 -6.81
C ASP A 136 8.39 -29.87 -7.51
N GLU A 137 7.89 -31.09 -7.69
CA GLU A 137 8.65 -32.19 -8.28
C GLU A 137 8.97 -31.97 -9.77
N ASP A 138 8.15 -31.17 -10.46
CA ASP A 138 8.21 -30.93 -11.90
C ASP A 138 8.84 -29.57 -12.26
N ASP A 139 9.01 -28.64 -11.30
CA ASP A 139 9.56 -27.29 -11.55
C ASP A 139 10.46 -26.79 -10.41
N GLU A 140 11.75 -26.59 -10.71
CA GLU A 140 12.74 -26.16 -9.72
C GLU A 140 12.51 -24.73 -9.17
N PHE A 141 11.67 -23.92 -9.83
CA PHE A 141 11.36 -22.55 -9.44
C PHE A 141 10.04 -22.42 -8.68
N LEU A 142 9.26 -23.49 -8.56
CA LEU A 142 7.98 -23.49 -7.89
C LEU A 142 8.06 -24.23 -6.56
N PHE A 143 7.41 -23.64 -5.56
CA PHE A 143 7.39 -24.14 -4.20
C PHE A 143 6.00 -23.94 -3.61
N THR A 144 5.73 -24.64 -2.52
CA THR A 144 4.46 -24.55 -1.79
C THR A 144 4.67 -24.51 -0.28
N ALA A 145 3.74 -23.85 0.42
CA ALA A 145 3.60 -23.89 1.86
C ALA A 145 2.13 -24.07 2.18
N GLY A 146 1.69 -25.33 2.28
CA GLY A 146 0.26 -25.67 2.35
C GLY A 146 -0.49 -25.22 1.10
N GLU A 147 -1.39 -24.24 1.24
CA GLU A 147 -2.20 -23.71 0.13
C GLU A 147 -1.51 -22.53 -0.60
N ILE A 148 -0.41 -22.00 -0.05
CA ILE A 148 0.32 -20.89 -0.64
C ILE A 148 1.28 -21.43 -1.70
N LYS A 149 1.26 -20.81 -2.89
CA LYS A 149 2.24 -21.04 -3.94
C LYS A 149 3.33 -19.97 -3.85
N ALA A 150 4.58 -20.39 -3.93
CA ALA A 150 5.75 -19.53 -3.96
C ALA A 150 6.52 -19.76 -5.26
N ALA A 151 6.87 -18.69 -5.97
CA ALA A 151 7.64 -18.76 -7.20
C ALA A 151 8.94 -17.97 -7.08
N LEU A 152 10.06 -18.60 -7.43
CA LEU A 152 11.35 -17.92 -7.55
C LEU A 152 11.45 -17.24 -8.91
N VAL A 153 11.51 -15.92 -8.91
CA VAL A 153 11.61 -15.13 -10.15
C VAL A 153 12.79 -14.15 -10.07
N PRO A 154 13.52 -13.92 -11.17
CA PRO A 154 14.46 -12.81 -11.24
C PRO A 154 13.73 -11.49 -11.01
N GLN A 155 14.16 -10.70 -10.02
CA GLN A 155 13.55 -9.41 -9.74
C GLN A 155 13.97 -8.42 -10.81
N LYS A 156 12.99 -7.92 -11.58
CA LYS A 156 13.21 -6.86 -12.56
C LYS A 156 13.23 -5.51 -11.86
N GLY A 157 14.23 -4.68 -12.21
CA GLY A 157 14.41 -3.37 -11.59
C GLY A 157 14.89 -3.46 -10.14
N GLN A 158 14.97 -2.30 -9.49
CA GLN A 158 15.48 -2.16 -8.13
C GLN A 158 14.50 -1.30 -7.35
N PRO A 159 13.46 -1.90 -6.72
CA PRO A 159 12.52 -1.14 -5.90
C PRO A 159 13.28 -0.32 -4.83
N PRO A 160 12.89 0.93 -4.55
CA PRO A 160 13.63 1.75 -3.59
C PRO A 160 13.68 1.15 -2.18
N ALA A 161 12.63 0.41 -1.80
CA ALA A 161 12.53 -0.38 -0.58
C ALA A 161 13.73 -1.31 -0.32
N VAL A 162 14.43 -1.77 -1.36
CA VAL A 162 15.51 -2.76 -1.23
C VAL A 162 16.91 -2.18 -1.40
N GLN A 163 17.06 -0.86 -1.32
CA GLN A 163 18.36 -0.17 -1.48
C GLN A 163 19.44 -0.71 -0.53
N GLU A 164 19.05 -1.18 0.66
CA GLU A 164 19.98 -1.75 1.65
C GLU A 164 20.59 -3.10 1.22
N LEU A 165 19.94 -3.84 0.30
CA LEU A 165 20.46 -5.08 -0.26
C LEU A 165 21.49 -4.85 -1.36
N LEU A 166 21.43 -3.70 -2.05
CA LEU A 166 22.19 -3.41 -3.27
C LEU A 166 23.73 -3.45 -3.10
N PRO A 167 24.33 -3.05 -1.96
CA PRO A 167 25.77 -3.19 -1.76
C PRO A 167 26.26 -4.64 -1.86
N PHE A 168 25.36 -5.62 -1.73
CA PHE A 168 25.66 -7.04 -1.64
C PHE A 168 25.11 -7.86 -2.82
N ALA A 169 24.28 -7.27 -3.68
CA ALA A 169 23.55 -7.97 -4.73
C ALA A 169 24.08 -7.63 -6.13
N THR A 170 24.41 -8.65 -6.93
CA THR A 170 24.66 -8.48 -8.38
C THR A 170 23.37 -8.62 -9.20
N GLU A 171 22.46 -9.49 -8.77
CA GLU A 171 21.13 -9.70 -9.36
C GLU A 171 20.15 -10.03 -8.22
N LEU A 172 19.03 -9.29 -8.16
CA LEU A 172 18.00 -9.52 -7.16
C LEU A 172 17.09 -10.69 -7.57
N THR A 173 16.66 -11.49 -6.61
CA THR A 173 15.64 -12.54 -6.78
C THR A 173 14.42 -12.22 -5.93
N ALA A 174 13.23 -12.52 -6.41
CA ALA A 174 12.01 -12.41 -5.62
C ALA A 174 11.40 -13.81 -5.40
N VAL A 175 10.96 -14.07 -4.18
CA VAL A 175 10.04 -15.16 -3.86
C VAL A 175 8.63 -14.56 -3.91
N GLU A 176 7.90 -14.73 -5.01
CA GLU A 176 6.54 -14.23 -5.16
C GLU A 176 5.53 -15.20 -4.55
N LEU A 177 4.70 -14.71 -3.63
CA LEU A 177 3.71 -15.53 -2.92
C LEU A 177 2.31 -15.30 -3.51
N ARG A 178 1.54 -16.39 -3.65
CA ARG A 178 0.15 -16.37 -4.12
C ARG A 178 -0.72 -17.29 -3.28
N GLY A 179 -1.90 -16.80 -2.93
CA GLY A 179 -2.88 -17.50 -2.13
C GLY A 179 -4.08 -16.60 -1.81
N ASP A 180 -5.09 -17.15 -1.16
CA ASP A 180 -6.36 -16.45 -0.92
C ASP A 180 -6.43 -15.73 0.45
N ASP A 181 -5.44 -15.95 1.33
CA ASP A 181 -5.42 -15.43 2.70
C ASP A 181 -4.26 -14.43 2.90
N PRO A 182 -4.52 -13.11 2.87
CA PRO A 182 -3.49 -12.08 3.02
C PRO A 182 -2.69 -12.19 4.32
N ALA A 183 -3.33 -12.57 5.43
CA ALA A 183 -2.66 -12.67 6.71
C ALA A 183 -1.64 -13.82 6.72
N LYS A 184 -2.01 -14.99 6.14
CA LYS A 184 -1.06 -16.09 5.98
C LYS A 184 0.08 -15.76 5.00
N LEU A 185 -0.23 -15.05 3.92
CA LEU A 185 0.78 -14.59 2.96
C LEU A 185 1.78 -13.63 3.63
N GLY A 186 1.30 -12.69 4.44
CA GLY A 186 2.14 -11.75 5.17
C GLY A 186 3.02 -12.44 6.21
N ALA A 187 2.45 -13.38 6.97
CA ALA A 187 3.19 -14.17 7.95
C ALA A 187 4.33 -14.97 7.29
N LEU A 188 4.04 -15.68 6.19
CA LEU A 188 5.05 -16.43 5.45
C LEU A 188 6.12 -15.51 4.83
N ALA A 189 5.74 -14.35 4.30
CA ALA A 189 6.69 -13.39 3.75
C ALA A 189 7.68 -12.89 4.81
N LEU A 190 7.19 -12.57 6.02
CA LEU A 190 8.03 -12.16 7.13
C LEU A 190 8.97 -13.28 7.57
N GLU A 191 8.46 -14.50 7.73
CA GLU A 191 9.28 -15.67 8.11
C GLU A 191 10.38 -15.97 7.09
N LEU A 192 10.04 -15.96 5.79
CA LEU A 192 11.02 -16.10 4.70
C LEU A 192 12.06 -14.97 4.71
N SER A 193 11.64 -13.74 4.99
CA SER A 193 12.56 -12.60 5.03
C SER A 193 13.58 -12.72 6.17
N GLU A 194 13.16 -13.21 7.33
CA GLU A 194 14.04 -13.45 8.47
C GLU A 194 15.02 -14.59 8.17
N ALA A 195 14.50 -15.71 7.63
CA ALA A 195 15.32 -16.89 7.33
C ALA A 195 16.38 -16.63 6.23
N LEU A 196 16.04 -15.81 5.24
CA LEU A 196 16.86 -15.60 4.04
C LEU A 196 17.55 -14.23 4.00
N ASN A 197 17.41 -13.42 5.06
CA ASN A 197 17.87 -12.02 5.10
C ASN A 197 17.34 -11.18 3.92
N GLY A 198 16.05 -11.35 3.63
CA GLY A 198 15.33 -10.66 2.57
C GLY A 198 14.60 -9.41 3.04
N ILE A 199 14.02 -8.70 2.07
CA ILE A 199 13.10 -7.59 2.34
C ILE A 199 11.70 -8.02 1.87
N PRO A 200 10.72 -8.17 2.79
CA PRO A 200 9.35 -8.48 2.44
C PRO A 200 8.65 -7.21 1.95
N VAL A 201 7.98 -7.33 0.81
CA VAL A 201 7.23 -6.24 0.20
C VAL A 201 5.87 -6.70 -0.29
N ASP A 202 4.90 -5.80 -0.30
CA ASP A 202 3.59 -6.07 -0.90
C ASP A 202 3.66 -6.03 -2.44
N ARG A 203 2.52 -6.25 -3.08
CA ARG A 203 2.38 -6.20 -4.55
C ARG A 203 2.75 -4.83 -5.16
N TRP A 204 2.70 -3.76 -4.38
CA TRP A 204 3.08 -2.39 -4.78
C TRP A 204 4.51 -2.03 -4.39
N ARG A 205 5.26 -2.99 -3.83
CA ARG A 205 6.66 -2.85 -3.40
C ARG A 205 6.87 -1.96 -2.18
N PHE A 206 5.85 -1.78 -1.36
CA PHE A 206 5.99 -1.22 -0.02
C PHE A 206 6.46 -2.32 0.93
N ARG A 207 7.39 -1.99 1.82
CA ARG A 207 7.78 -2.90 2.90
C ARG A 207 6.58 -3.31 3.75
N ILE A 208 6.60 -4.57 4.17
CA ILE A 208 5.65 -5.18 5.08
C ILE A 208 6.37 -5.34 6.41
N ASP A 209 5.82 -4.76 7.48
CA ASP A 209 6.36 -4.90 8.84
C ASP A 209 5.47 -5.83 9.68
N ALA A 210 4.21 -6.02 9.28
CA ALA A 210 3.26 -6.92 9.92
C ALA A 210 2.30 -7.56 8.89
N PRO A 211 1.73 -8.77 9.15
CA PRO A 211 0.80 -9.41 8.21
C PRO A 211 -0.42 -8.55 7.86
N GLU A 212 -0.86 -7.70 8.80
CA GLU A 212 -2.00 -6.81 8.65
C GLU A 212 -1.77 -5.73 7.59
N ASP A 213 -0.53 -5.43 7.21
CA ASP A 213 -0.21 -4.46 6.15
C ASP A 213 -0.73 -4.89 4.76
N LEU A 214 -1.10 -6.18 4.60
CA LEU A 214 -1.70 -6.73 3.39
C LEU A 214 -3.22 -6.72 3.39
N VAL A 215 -3.84 -6.21 4.45
CA VAL A 215 -5.28 -6.05 4.56
C VAL A 215 -5.61 -4.58 4.31
N PRO A 216 -6.59 -4.27 3.45
CA PRO A 216 -6.98 -2.88 3.22
C PRO A 216 -7.47 -2.24 4.52
N ALA A 217 -7.23 -0.94 4.68
CA ALA A 217 -7.85 -0.20 5.76
C ALA A 217 -9.37 -0.21 5.54
N THR A 218 -10.12 -0.89 6.40
CA THR A 218 -11.59 -0.82 6.40
C THR A 218 -12.06 0.48 7.04
N ASP A 219 -13.19 1.00 6.57
CA ASP A 219 -13.89 2.18 7.10
C ASP A 219 -14.51 1.93 8.50
N ASP A 220 -13.82 1.23 9.41
CA ASP A 220 -14.29 1.02 10.79
C ASP A 220 -14.12 2.27 11.69
N ALA A 221 -13.83 3.42 11.11
CA ALA A 221 -13.83 4.73 11.79
C ALA A 221 -15.20 5.44 11.79
N THR A 222 -16.28 4.72 11.47
CA THR A 222 -17.67 5.20 11.62
C THR A 222 -18.50 4.35 12.58
N GLU A 223 -17.90 3.79 13.63
CA GLU A 223 -18.66 3.48 14.84
C GLU A 223 -18.68 4.73 15.73
N ASP A 224 -19.74 5.54 15.56
CA ASP A 224 -20.15 6.56 16.52
C ASP A 224 -20.20 5.92 17.92
N PRO A 225 -19.33 6.31 18.87
CA PRO A 225 -19.49 5.84 20.23
C PRO A 225 -20.65 6.61 20.84
N THR A 226 -21.72 5.87 21.11
CA THR A 226 -22.79 6.19 22.07
C THR A 226 -23.93 7.06 21.54
N GLU A 227 -24.96 6.40 21.00
CA GLU A 227 -26.34 6.78 21.32
C GLU A 227 -26.47 6.78 22.86
N ASP A 228 -26.63 7.96 23.46
CA ASP A 228 -26.99 8.11 24.86
C ASP A 228 -28.51 8.42 24.92
N PRO A 229 -29.38 7.47 25.29
CA PRO A 229 -30.79 7.74 25.46
C PRO A 229 -31.04 8.07 26.93
N THR A 230 -31.02 9.34 27.32
CA THR A 230 -31.73 9.76 28.53
C THR A 230 -32.45 11.09 28.32
N GLU A 231 -33.76 10.97 28.08
CA GLU A 231 -34.76 11.98 28.40
C GLU A 231 -34.59 12.40 29.86
N ASP A 232 -34.03 13.59 30.12
CA ASP A 232 -34.22 14.25 31.40
C ASP A 232 -35.46 15.16 31.30
N ALA A 233 -36.58 14.60 31.76
CA ALA A 233 -37.85 15.26 31.89
C ALA A 233 -37.75 16.45 32.86
N VAL A 234 -38.03 17.65 32.35
CA VAL A 234 -38.23 18.88 33.14
C VAL A 234 -39.45 18.69 34.06
N PRO A 235 -39.33 18.79 35.39
CA PRO A 235 -40.51 18.82 36.25
C PRO A 235 -41.15 20.23 36.20
N PRO A 236 -42.49 20.34 36.21
CA PRO A 236 -43.16 21.63 36.18
C PRO A 236 -43.04 22.36 37.51
N THR A 237 -42.63 23.63 37.43
CA THR A 237 -42.62 24.61 38.53
C THR A 237 -44.03 24.84 39.08
N ALA A 238 -44.24 24.58 40.38
CA ALA A 238 -45.40 25.08 41.12
C ALA A 238 -45.02 26.37 41.89
N PRO A 239 -45.92 27.37 41.97
CA PRO A 239 -45.61 28.67 42.59
C PRO A 239 -45.69 28.64 44.12
N ALA A 240 -44.90 29.50 44.76
CA ALA A 240 -44.83 29.68 46.21
C ALA A 240 -46.13 30.29 46.80
N PRO A 241 -46.50 29.96 48.05
CA PRO A 241 -47.64 30.58 48.72
C PRO A 241 -47.25 31.90 49.42
N GLU A 242 -48.16 32.88 49.39
CA GLU A 242 -48.33 33.88 50.45
C GLU A 242 -49.27 33.34 51.54
#